data_AF-A0A7K5FEV0-F1
#
_entry.id   AF-A0A7K5FEV0-F1
#
_cell.length_a   1.000
_cell.length_b   1.000
_cell.length_c   1.000
_cell.angle_alpha   90.00
_cell.angle_beta   90.00
_cell.angle_gamma   90.00
#
_symmetry.space_group_name_H-M   'P 1'
#
loop_
_entity.id
_entity.type
_entity.pdbx_description
1 polymer ?
#
loop_
_entity_poly.entity_id
_entity_poly.type
_entity_poly.pdbx_seq_one_letter_code
_entity_poly.pdbx_strand_id
1 'polypeptide(L)'
;QPPRSCEDYWWEWKHCRGLRHAFHHYYAHGELPTCDRWREDYEACRAWEKGRAASAQVRPAPPQRAAASSSGRLWTLRKSPPPDWYLPLDQ
;
A
#
# COMPACT_ATOMS: atom_id res chain seq x y z
N GLN A 1 -10.10 -0.58 3.55
CA GLN A 1 -9.43 0.69 3.88
C GLN A 1 -8.12 0.67 3.12
N PRO A 2 -7.83 1.67 2.26
CA PRO A 2 -6.58 1.72 1.54
C PRO A 2 -5.41 1.82 2.56
N PRO A 3 -4.25 1.24 2.24
CA PRO A 3 -3.08 1.23 3.13
C PRO A 3 -2.41 2.61 3.27
N ARG A 4 -2.70 3.54 2.35
CA ARG A 4 -2.17 4.91 2.28
C ARG A 4 -3.32 5.91 2.08
N SER A 5 -3.07 7.18 2.37
CA SER A 5 -4.04 8.24 2.11
C SER A 5 -4.17 8.48 0.59
N CYS A 6 -5.33 8.98 0.13
CA CYS A 6 -5.47 9.30 -1.30
C CYS A 6 -4.51 10.43 -1.73
N GLU A 7 -4.09 11.30 -0.83
CA GLU A 7 -3.12 12.36 -1.13
C GLU A 7 -1.72 11.81 -1.43
N ASP A 8 -1.32 10.71 -0.77
CA ASP A 8 -0.03 10.06 -1.05
C ASP A 8 0.03 9.60 -2.52
N TYR A 9 -1.02 8.94 -3.01
CA TYR A 9 -1.10 8.49 -4.41
C TYR A 9 -1.02 9.65 -5.40
N TRP A 10 -1.59 10.81 -5.05
CA TRP A 10 -1.51 12.02 -5.86
C TRP A 10 -0.09 12.59 -5.94
N TRP A 11 0.62 12.60 -4.80
CA TRP A 11 2.01 13.02 -4.74
C TRP A 11 2.93 12.10 -5.54
N GLU A 12 2.73 10.79 -5.43
CA GLU A 12 3.49 9.79 -6.21
C GLU A 12 3.23 9.94 -7.72
N TRP A 13 1.98 10.15 -8.12
CA TRP A 13 1.66 10.42 -9.53
C TRP A 13 2.37 11.67 -10.05
N LYS A 14 2.38 12.77 -9.27
CA LYS A 14 3.14 13.98 -9.62
C LYS A 14 4.64 13.72 -9.71
N HIS A 15 5.19 12.91 -8.80
CA HIS A 15 6.60 12.57 -8.79
C HIS A 15 6.98 11.73 -10.02
N CYS A 16 6.16 10.73 -10.36
CA CYS A 16 6.30 9.91 -11.55
C CYS A 16 6.32 10.76 -12.84
N ARG A 17 5.43 11.76 -12.93
CA ARG A 17 5.38 12.70 -14.05
C ARG A 17 6.50 13.74 -14.06
N GLY A 18 7.35 13.76 -13.04
CA GLY A 18 8.45 14.72 -12.91
C GLY A 18 9.51 14.50 -13.99
N LEU A 19 9.96 15.60 -14.61
CA LEU A 19 11.00 15.58 -15.66
C LEU A 19 12.27 14.84 -15.24
N ARG A 20 12.68 14.98 -13.98
CA ARG A 20 13.85 14.29 -13.43
C ARG A 20 13.67 12.77 -13.46
N HIS A 21 12.52 12.26 -13.01
CA HIS A 21 12.22 10.84 -13.04
C HIS A 21 12.15 10.35 -14.50
N ALA A 22 11.44 11.06 -15.37
CA ALA A 22 11.33 10.70 -16.77
C ALA A 22 12.71 10.60 -17.45
N PHE A 23 13.61 11.56 -17.18
CA PHE A 23 14.96 11.54 -17.71
C PHE A 23 15.78 10.34 -17.24
N HIS A 24 15.77 10.05 -15.93
CA HIS A 24 16.49 8.89 -15.40
C HIS A 24 15.94 7.57 -15.92
N HIS A 25 14.63 7.44 -16.01
CA HIS A 25 13.97 6.24 -16.52
C HIS A 25 14.28 6.03 -18.01
N TYR A 26 14.22 7.09 -18.80
CA TYR A 26 14.57 7.04 -20.21
C TYR A 26 16.04 6.68 -20.42
N TYR A 27 16.95 7.21 -19.60
CA TYR A 27 18.37 6.85 -19.68
C TYR A 27 18.63 5.38 -19.34
N ALA A 28 17.93 4.83 -18.34
CA ALA A 28 18.12 3.46 -17.90
C ALA A 28 17.42 2.42 -18.80
N HIS A 29 16.22 2.73 -19.30
CA HIS A 29 15.34 1.76 -19.96
C HIS A 29 15.02 2.10 -21.42
N GLY A 30 15.36 3.31 -21.90
CA GLY A 30 15.03 3.76 -23.27
C GLY A 30 13.55 4.11 -23.49
N GLU A 31 12.73 4.01 -22.44
CA GLU A 31 11.29 4.21 -22.50
C GLU A 31 10.84 5.27 -21.48
N LEU A 32 9.72 5.94 -21.76
CA LEU A 32 9.11 6.87 -20.81
C LEU A 32 8.32 6.08 -19.75
N PRO A 33 8.39 6.47 -18.47
CA PRO A 33 7.67 5.78 -17.41
C PRO A 33 6.16 5.94 -17.59
N THR A 34 5.41 4.83 -17.53
CA THR A 34 3.94 4.84 -17.55
C THR A 34 3.41 5.16 -16.16
N CYS A 35 2.92 6.39 -15.97
CA CYS A 35 2.38 6.85 -14.68
C CYS A 35 0.88 6.56 -14.50
N ASP A 36 0.24 5.88 -15.44
CA ASP A 36 -1.21 5.66 -15.46
C ASP A 36 -1.68 4.82 -14.26
N ARG A 37 -0.88 3.85 -13.82
CA ARG A 37 -1.20 3.02 -12.65
C ARG A 37 -1.44 3.86 -11.39
N TRP A 38 -0.61 4.88 -11.15
CA TRP A 38 -0.77 5.78 -10.00
C TRP A 38 -2.03 6.63 -10.09
N ARG A 39 -2.44 6.99 -11.31
CA ARG A 39 -3.68 7.72 -11.56
C ARG A 39 -4.90 6.84 -11.30
N GLU A 40 -4.89 5.61 -11.81
CA GLU A 40 -5.95 4.62 -11.58
C GLU A 40 -6.11 4.33 -10.08
N ASP A 41 -5.01 4.12 -9.37
CA ASP A 41 -5.00 3.91 -7.91
C ASP A 41 -5.58 5.11 -7.16
N TYR A 42 -5.23 6.35 -7.57
CA TYR A 42 -5.79 7.57 -7.00
C TYR A 42 -7.30 7.69 -7.26
N GLU A 43 -7.76 7.42 -8.49
CA GLU A 43 -9.17 7.46 -8.87
C GLU A 43 -9.98 6.40 -8.10
N ALA A 44 -9.45 5.19 -7.96
CA ALA A 44 -10.04 4.11 -7.15
C ALA A 44 -10.11 4.50 -5.66
N CYS A 45 -9.05 5.12 -5.12
CA CYS A 45 -9.02 5.62 -3.75
C CYS A 45 -10.10 6.70 -3.51
N ARG A 46 -10.23 7.65 -4.45
CA ARG A 46 -11.24 8.72 -4.38
C ARG A 46 -12.66 8.20 -4.53
N ALA A 47 -12.89 7.21 -5.39
CA ALA A 47 -14.19 6.55 -5.52
C ALA A 47 -14.57 5.85 -4.21
N TRP A 48 -13.61 5.16 -3.58
CA TRP A 48 -13.80 4.53 -2.29
C TRP A 48 -14.09 5.53 -1.17
N GLU A 49 -13.39 6.67 -1.10
CA GLU A 49 -13.70 7.74 -0.14
C GLU A 49 -15.11 8.31 -0.31
N LYS A 50 -15.53 8.58 -1.55
CA LYS A 50 -16.87 9.08 -1.85
C LYS A 50 -17.95 8.08 -1.44
N GLY A 51 -17.77 6.80 -1.78
CA GLY A 51 -18.68 5.72 -1.35
C GLY A 51 -18.73 5.57 0.16
N ARG A 52 -17.58 5.70 0.84
CA ARG A 52 -17.50 5.67 2.29
C ARG A 52 -18.18 6.87 2.94
N ALA A 53 -17.99 8.08 2.43
CA ALA A 53 -18.66 9.29 2.90
C ALA A 53 -20.19 9.21 2.70
N ALA A 54 -20.65 8.64 1.59
CA ALA A 54 -22.07 8.36 1.36
C ALA A 54 -22.62 7.32 2.36
N SER A 55 -21.85 6.26 2.66
CA SER A 55 -22.22 5.26 3.68
C SER A 55 -22.09 5.77 5.13
N ALA A 56 -21.22 6.75 5.39
CA ALA A 56 -20.95 7.30 6.72
C ALA A 56 -22.00 8.31 7.19
N GLN A 57 -22.84 8.83 6.28
CA GLN A 57 -24.06 9.56 6.68
C GLN A 57 -25.08 8.64 7.37
N VAL A 58 -24.96 7.33 7.21
CA VAL A 58 -25.77 6.34 7.92
C VAL A 58 -24.93 5.72 9.03
N ARG A 59 -25.12 6.25 10.25
CA ARG A 59 -24.62 5.81 11.58
C ARG A 59 -23.19 6.20 11.98
N PRO A 60 -23.03 6.94 13.09
CA PRO A 60 -21.85 6.81 13.93
C PRO A 60 -22.03 5.56 14.81
N ALA A 61 -21.24 4.53 14.56
CA ALA A 61 -20.95 3.50 15.56
C ALA A 61 -19.45 3.56 15.86
N PRO A 62 -19.02 3.62 17.13
CA PRO A 62 -17.61 3.74 17.46
C PRO A 62 -16.84 2.51 16.95
N PRO A 63 -15.63 2.67 16.37
CA PRO A 63 -14.83 1.54 15.99
C PRO A 63 -14.31 0.88 17.27
N GLN A 64 -14.94 -0.23 17.68
CA GLN A 64 -14.23 -1.21 18.49
C GLN A 64 -13.02 -1.64 17.66
N ARG A 65 -11.82 -1.33 18.16
CA ARG A 65 -10.56 -1.85 17.63
C ARG A 65 -10.70 -3.37 17.53
N ALA A 66 -10.92 -3.88 16.32
CA ALA A 66 -10.80 -5.29 16.06
C ALA A 66 -9.34 -5.64 16.32
N ALA A 67 -9.13 -6.40 17.40
CA ALA A 67 -7.83 -6.98 17.70
C ALA A 67 -7.34 -7.69 16.43
N ALA A 68 -6.16 -7.30 15.95
CA ALA A 68 -5.48 -8.03 14.89
C ALA A 68 -5.16 -9.42 15.42
N SER A 69 -5.99 -10.40 15.10
CA SER A 69 -5.68 -11.80 15.34
C SER A 69 -6.23 -12.67 14.23
N SER A 70 -5.38 -13.58 13.77
CA SER A 70 -5.60 -14.66 12.80
C SER A 70 -5.63 -14.30 11.31
N SER A 71 -4.53 -13.73 10.79
CA SER A 71 -4.16 -13.99 9.39
C SER A 71 -3.71 -15.44 9.22
N GLY A 72 -4.68 -16.31 8.93
CA GLY A 72 -4.48 -17.58 8.22
C GLY A 72 -3.91 -18.73 9.06
N ARG A 73 -4.57 -19.89 9.00
CA ARG A 73 -4.29 -21.15 9.72
C ARG A 73 -2.89 -21.78 9.48
N LEU A 74 -1.95 -21.07 8.85
CA LEU A 74 -0.61 -21.57 8.53
C LEU A 74 0.47 -21.10 9.52
N TRP A 75 0.23 -20.02 10.26
CA TRP A 75 1.25 -19.42 11.12
C TRP A 75 0.83 -19.48 12.59
N THR A 76 1.48 -20.35 13.36
CA THR A 76 1.35 -20.39 14.83
C THR A 76 2.30 -19.36 15.46
N LEU A 77 1.80 -18.61 16.44
CA LEU A 77 2.61 -17.65 17.18
C LEU A 77 3.65 -18.39 18.01
N ARG A 78 4.94 -18.20 17.71
CA ARG A 78 6.04 -18.86 18.43
C ARG A 78 6.30 -18.16 19.77
N LYS A 79 6.52 -18.94 20.83
CA LYS A 79 6.83 -18.41 22.18
C LYS A 79 8.31 -18.11 22.39
N SER A 80 9.19 -18.73 21.63
CA SER A 80 10.65 -18.54 21.70
C SER A 80 11.27 -18.69 20.31
N PRO A 81 12.43 -18.06 20.06
CA PRO A 81 13.15 -18.26 18.81
C PRO A 81 13.60 -19.73 18.67
N PRO A 82 13.69 -20.26 17.44
CA PRO A 82 14.28 -21.58 17.18
C PRO A 82 15.71 -21.65 17.73
N PRO A 83 16.14 -22.79 18.28
CA PRO A 83 17.45 -22.92 18.93
C PRO A 83 18.64 -22.80 17.94
N ASP A 84 18.40 -22.92 16.65
CA ASP A 84 19.35 -22.93 15.53
C ASP A 84 19.38 -21.62 14.74
N TRP A 85 18.70 -20.57 15.24
CA TRP A 85 18.59 -19.28 14.55
C TRP A 85 19.93 -18.59 14.25
N TYR A 86 20.98 -18.93 14.99
CA TYR A 86 22.31 -18.32 14.89
C TYR A 86 23.25 -19.03 13.91
N LEU A 87 22.83 -20.13 13.30
CA LEU A 87 23.67 -20.86 12.36
C LEU A 87 23.71 -20.13 11.01
N PRO A 88 24.88 -20.04 10.36
CA PRO A 88 24.97 -19.54 9.00
C PRO A 88 24.17 -20.47 8.07
N LEU A 89 23.41 -19.88 7.15
CA LEU A 89 22.71 -20.65 6.13
C LEU A 89 23.76 -21.28 5.20
N ASP A 90 23.68 -22.59 4.98
CA ASP A 90 24.51 -23.26 3.98
C ASP A 90 24.25 -22.62 2.60
N GLN A 91 25.34 -22.28 1.88
CA GLN A 91 25.29 -21.66 0.56
C GLN A 91 25.00 -22.67 -0.56
#